data_AF-A0A918ZPB3-F1
#
_entry.id   AF-A0A918ZPB3-F1
#
_cell.length_a   1.000
_cell.length_b   1.000
_cell.length_c   1.000
_cell.angle_alpha   90.00
_cell.angle_beta   90.00
_cell.angle_gamma   90.00
#
_symmetry.space_group_name_H-M   'P 1'
#
loop_
_entity.id
_entity.type
_entity.pdbx_description
1 polymer ?
#
loop_
_entity_poly.entity_id
_entity_poly.type
_entity_poly.pdbx_seq_one_letter_code
_entity_poly.pdbx_strand_id
1 'polypeptide(L)'
;MIPDKWEWLTRGVHLGAPMPECSERPEGLNSMTMILVTGGTGTLGRLVVERLRTDGHEVRVLSRHTEPYAVDLREGGSALDAAVAGVDTVVHCASSPRGGDEESAAHLIAAARRADVGHLVYISIVGVDRVPLGYYETKHAVEKLIEESGLGWTVLRTTQFHDLLATVFQALSKPPVMLLPAGVRDQPIEVAEVAARLAELATSAPAGRVPDMGGPEVRTFDSLARAYLKATARRRPVLTVPLAGRAYRGFREGGHLTPTRTVGKRTFEDFLATHFRGGGRRG
;
A
#
# COMPACT_ATOMS: atom_id res chain seq x y z
N MET A 1 56.53 -42.87 50.53
CA MET A 1 57.36 -41.64 50.49
C MET A 1 56.39 -40.47 50.68
N ILE A 2 56.41 -39.88 51.88
CA ILE A 2 55.62 -38.75 52.40
C ILE A 2 56.60 -37.53 52.39
N PRO A 3 56.24 -36.22 52.40
CA PRO A 3 54.95 -35.58 52.73
C PRO A 3 54.52 -34.31 51.93
N ASP A 4 53.31 -33.80 52.27
CA ASP A 4 52.95 -32.37 52.55
C ASP A 4 53.08 -31.28 51.47
N LYS A 5 52.37 -30.13 51.48
CA LYS A 5 51.43 -29.49 52.41
C LYS A 5 50.66 -28.37 51.70
N TRP A 6 49.54 -28.02 52.31
CA TRP A 6 48.72 -26.84 52.10
C TRP A 6 49.40 -25.60 52.67
N GLU A 7 49.70 -24.67 51.79
CA GLU A 7 50.41 -23.43 52.04
C GLU A 7 50.01 -22.59 50.79
N TRP A 8 49.25 -21.50 50.78
CA TRP A 8 49.04 -20.42 51.73
C TRP A 8 47.78 -19.64 51.32
N LEU A 9 46.84 -19.47 52.26
CA LEU A 9 46.00 -18.27 52.31
C LEU A 9 46.89 -17.06 52.62
N THR A 10 46.54 -15.91 52.07
CA THR A 10 47.09 -14.56 52.28
C THR A 10 48.19 -14.10 51.30
N ARG A 11 47.76 -13.39 50.25
CA ARG A 11 48.36 -12.12 49.81
C ARG A 11 47.50 -11.44 48.74
N GLY A 12 47.19 -10.17 48.97
CA GLY A 12 47.06 -9.18 47.89
C GLY A 12 45.64 -8.83 47.44
N VAL A 13 45.01 -7.90 48.16
CA VAL A 13 44.03 -6.97 47.58
C VAL A 13 44.79 -5.99 46.69
N HIS A 14 44.49 -5.92 45.39
CA HIS A 14 44.53 -4.67 44.62
C HIS A 14 43.78 -4.75 43.28
N LEU A 15 42.78 -3.86 43.18
CA LEU A 15 42.40 -3.02 42.04
C LEU A 15 42.08 -3.67 40.68
N GLY A 16 40.78 -3.70 40.38
CA GLY A 16 40.22 -3.08 39.17
C GLY A 16 40.76 -3.57 37.84
N ALA A 17 40.18 -4.66 37.33
CA ALA A 17 40.13 -4.93 35.90
C ALA A 17 38.64 -4.96 35.49
N PRO A 18 38.22 -4.19 34.48
CA PRO A 18 36.83 -4.17 34.03
C PRO A 18 36.43 -5.53 33.45
N MET A 19 35.18 -5.90 33.71
CA MET A 19 34.47 -7.02 33.08
C MET A 19 34.68 -6.95 31.56
N PRO A 20 34.95 -8.08 30.88
CA PRO A 20 34.95 -8.07 29.42
C PRO A 20 33.56 -7.65 28.94
N GLU A 21 33.55 -6.61 28.11
CA GLU A 21 32.45 -6.19 27.27
C GLU A 21 31.81 -7.41 26.63
N CYS A 22 30.52 -7.64 26.89
CA CYS A 22 29.70 -8.53 26.07
C CYS A 22 29.46 -7.79 24.74
N SER A 23 30.50 -7.70 23.92
CA SER A 23 30.42 -7.31 22.52
C SER A 23 30.14 -8.55 21.68
N GLU A 24 29.50 -8.32 20.53
CA GLU A 24 28.99 -9.30 19.58
C GLU A 24 27.58 -9.83 19.89
N ARG A 25 26.59 -8.97 19.61
CA ARG A 25 25.27 -9.45 19.16
C ARG A 25 25.49 -10.25 17.87
N PRO A 26 24.97 -11.48 17.76
CA PRO A 26 25.13 -12.26 16.54
C PRO A 26 24.47 -11.55 15.36
N GLU A 27 25.26 -11.30 14.30
CA GLU A 27 24.76 -10.99 12.98
C GLU A 27 23.89 -12.17 12.52
N GLY A 28 22.58 -11.98 12.46
CA GLY A 28 21.66 -13.04 12.01
C GLY A 28 20.31 -13.10 12.70
N LEU A 29 20.03 -12.26 13.70
CA LEU A 29 18.65 -12.02 14.12
C LEU A 29 18.11 -10.90 13.23
N ASN A 30 17.30 -11.21 12.22
CA ASN A 30 16.43 -10.23 11.59
C ASN A 30 15.80 -9.43 12.73
N SER A 31 16.20 -8.16 12.92
CA SER A 31 15.50 -7.29 13.85
C SER A 31 14.05 -7.27 13.39
N MET A 32 13.16 -7.86 14.18
CA MET A 32 11.76 -8.01 13.82
C MET A 32 11.20 -6.62 13.57
N THR A 33 11.04 -6.26 12.29
CA THR A 33 10.57 -4.94 11.88
C THR A 33 9.09 -4.82 12.24
N MET A 34 8.77 -3.86 13.11
CA MET A 34 7.40 -3.52 13.43
C MET A 34 6.84 -2.62 12.32
N ILE A 35 5.86 -3.14 11.58
CA ILE A 35 5.28 -2.45 10.42
C ILE A 35 3.84 -2.05 10.72
N LEU A 36 3.54 -0.76 10.61
CA LEU A 36 2.17 -0.24 10.70
C LEU A 36 1.54 -0.14 9.32
N VAL A 37 0.40 -0.81 9.10
CA VAL A 37 -0.40 -0.66 7.87
C VAL A 37 -1.65 0.15 8.17
N THR A 38 -1.72 1.37 7.64
CA THR A 38 -2.97 2.17 7.69
C THR A 38 -3.93 1.73 6.59
N GLY A 39 -5.23 1.75 6.87
CA GLY A 39 -6.22 1.23 5.92
C GLY A 39 -6.09 -0.28 5.71
N GLY A 40 -5.53 -1.01 6.68
CA GLY A 40 -5.27 -2.45 6.59
C GLY A 40 -6.52 -3.35 6.50
N THR A 41 -7.72 -2.77 6.57
CA THR A 41 -8.99 -3.47 6.31
C THR A 41 -9.55 -3.23 4.90
N GLY A 42 -8.95 -2.33 4.13
CA GLY A 42 -9.32 -2.07 2.74
C GLY A 42 -8.83 -3.13 1.76
N THR A 43 -9.24 -3.03 0.50
CA THR A 43 -8.90 -3.98 -0.58
C THR A 43 -7.39 -4.27 -0.66
N LEU A 44 -6.57 -3.22 -0.70
CA LEU A 44 -5.11 -3.34 -0.78
C LEU A 44 -4.49 -3.62 0.59
N GLY A 45 -4.85 -2.84 1.61
CA GLY A 45 -4.22 -2.91 2.93
C GLY A 45 -4.31 -4.30 3.56
N ARG A 46 -5.44 -5.00 3.38
CA ARG A 46 -5.60 -6.38 3.89
C ARG A 46 -4.59 -7.34 3.26
N LEU A 47 -4.37 -7.24 1.95
CA LEU A 47 -3.41 -8.10 1.24
C LEU A 47 -1.97 -7.75 1.60
N VAL A 48 -1.67 -6.47 1.85
CA VAL A 48 -0.36 -6.05 2.38
C VAL A 48 -0.11 -6.66 3.76
N VAL A 49 -1.09 -6.58 4.66
CA VAL A 49 -1.01 -7.18 6.01
C VAL A 49 -0.81 -8.70 5.93
N GLU A 50 -1.60 -9.38 5.10
CA GLU A 50 -1.49 -10.83 4.89
C GLU A 50 -0.09 -11.20 4.37
N ARG A 51 0.42 -10.44 3.40
CA ARG A 51 1.74 -10.68 2.81
C ARG A 51 2.86 -10.47 3.82
N LEU A 52 2.88 -9.32 4.50
CA LEU A 52 3.90 -9.01 5.51
C LEU A 52 3.94 -10.05 6.65
N ARG A 53 2.76 -10.51 7.10
CA ARG A 53 2.67 -11.59 8.12
C ARG A 53 3.17 -12.93 7.59
N THR A 54 2.86 -13.26 6.35
CA THR A 54 3.35 -14.49 5.69
C THR A 54 4.86 -14.47 5.57
N ASP A 55 5.44 -13.30 5.31
CA ASP A 55 6.89 -13.10 5.20
C ASP A 55 7.58 -13.00 6.60
N GLY A 56 6.83 -13.14 7.70
CA GLY A 56 7.35 -13.24 9.07
C GLY A 56 7.50 -11.93 9.84
N HIS A 57 6.95 -10.82 9.33
CA HIS A 57 7.04 -9.51 10.00
C HIS A 57 5.95 -9.31 11.05
N GLU A 58 6.24 -8.47 12.05
CA GLU A 58 5.23 -8.00 13.00
C GLU A 58 4.42 -6.86 12.37
N VAL A 59 3.09 -7.05 12.32
CA VAL A 59 2.21 -6.11 11.61
C VAL A 59 1.14 -5.56 12.54
N ARG A 60 1.20 -4.25 12.75
CA ARG A 60 0.16 -3.44 13.38
C ARG A 60 -0.81 -2.94 12.32
N VAL A 61 -2.11 -3.12 12.55
CA VAL A 61 -3.16 -2.69 11.62
C VAL A 61 -3.86 -1.48 12.19
N LEU A 62 -3.83 -0.36 11.48
CA LEU A 62 -4.59 0.84 11.82
C LEU A 62 -5.79 0.97 10.88
N SER A 63 -6.96 1.04 11.48
CA SER A 63 -8.25 1.20 10.79
C SER A 63 -9.19 1.99 11.69
N ARG A 64 -10.29 2.55 11.15
CA ARG A 64 -11.25 3.33 11.95
C ARG A 64 -12.00 2.53 13.00
N HIS A 65 -12.07 1.20 12.85
CA HIS A 65 -12.97 0.35 13.65
C HIS A 65 -12.32 -0.95 14.12
N THR A 66 -10.99 -1.10 13.99
CA THR A 66 -10.29 -2.35 14.29
C THR A 66 -9.43 -2.21 15.52
N GLU A 67 -9.79 -2.95 16.56
CA GLU A 67 -8.97 -3.08 17.76
C GLU A 67 -7.64 -3.82 17.48
N PRO A 68 -6.56 -3.52 18.23
CA PRO A 68 -6.47 -2.54 19.32
C PRO A 68 -6.17 -1.10 18.86
N TYR A 69 -6.11 -0.82 17.54
CA TYR A 69 -5.74 0.48 16.99
C TYR A 69 -6.85 1.05 16.10
N ALA A 70 -7.98 1.36 16.72
CA ALA A 70 -9.10 2.05 16.11
C ALA A 70 -8.85 3.56 16.06
N VAL A 71 -8.42 4.08 14.90
CA VAL A 71 -8.03 5.49 14.73
C VAL A 71 -8.64 6.07 13.46
N ASP A 72 -9.31 7.22 13.57
CA ASP A 72 -9.55 8.10 12.42
C ASP A 72 -8.33 9.00 12.24
N LEU A 73 -7.59 8.81 11.13
CA LEU A 73 -6.39 9.60 10.83
C LEU A 73 -6.70 11.10 10.71
N ARG A 74 -7.94 11.49 10.42
CA ARG A 74 -8.34 12.89 10.38
C ARG A 74 -8.32 13.54 11.77
N GLU A 75 -8.52 12.76 12.83
CA GLU A 75 -8.52 13.28 14.20
C GLU A 75 -7.12 13.35 14.79
N GLY A 76 -6.22 12.46 14.36
CA GLY A 76 -4.85 12.38 14.87
C GLY A 76 -4.82 12.05 16.37
N GLY A 77 -4.01 12.80 17.13
CA GLY A 77 -3.98 12.72 18.60
C GLY A 77 -3.28 11.49 19.19
N SER A 78 -3.49 11.28 20.49
CA SER A 78 -2.75 10.30 21.30
C SER A 78 -2.99 8.84 20.87
N ALA A 79 -4.16 8.53 20.31
CA ALA A 79 -4.44 7.20 19.77
C ALA A 79 -3.58 6.89 18.55
N LEU A 80 -3.35 7.87 17.68
CA LEU A 80 -2.41 7.75 16.57
C LEU A 80 -0.97 7.63 17.08
N ASP A 81 -0.57 8.44 18.08
CA ASP A 81 0.75 8.35 18.70
C ASP A 81 1.03 6.95 19.28
N ALA A 82 0.06 6.38 20.00
CA ALA A 82 0.15 5.02 20.52
C ALA A 82 0.24 3.98 19.39
N ALA A 83 -0.43 4.21 18.26
CA ALA A 83 -0.39 3.33 17.11
C ALA A 83 0.94 3.40 16.34
N VAL A 84 1.66 4.53 16.36
CA VAL A 84 3.00 4.65 15.72
C VAL A 84 4.15 4.35 16.69
N ALA A 85 3.91 4.29 18.00
CA ALA A 85 4.96 4.02 18.98
C ALA A 85 5.66 2.67 18.73
N GLY A 86 6.99 2.71 18.61
CA GLY A 86 7.84 1.54 18.36
C GLY A 86 7.70 0.95 16.95
N VAL A 87 7.16 1.71 15.99
CA VAL A 87 7.05 1.30 14.59
C VAL A 87 8.30 1.72 13.83
N ASP A 88 8.89 0.78 13.08
CA ASP A 88 10.04 1.07 12.23
C ASP A 88 9.59 1.60 10.85
N THR A 89 8.51 1.03 10.31
CA THR A 89 8.01 1.34 8.96
C THR A 89 6.49 1.50 8.95
N VAL A 90 6.01 2.51 8.24
CA VAL A 90 4.58 2.74 8.00
C VAL A 90 4.27 2.49 6.53
N VAL A 91 3.29 1.62 6.24
CA VAL A 91 2.68 1.48 4.92
C VAL A 91 1.34 2.19 4.90
N HIS A 92 1.30 3.34 4.23
CA HIS A 92 0.12 4.20 4.15
C HIS A 92 -0.79 3.80 2.97
N CYS A 93 -1.75 2.91 3.21
CA CYS A 93 -2.77 2.51 2.23
C CYS A 93 -4.13 3.20 2.44
N ALA A 94 -4.31 3.97 3.51
CA ALA A 94 -5.55 4.69 3.74
C ALA A 94 -5.74 5.83 2.73
N SER A 95 -6.94 5.92 2.15
CA SER A 95 -7.35 7.01 1.28
C SER A 95 -8.88 7.09 1.25
N SER A 96 -9.40 8.30 1.07
CA SER A 96 -10.82 8.59 1.02
C SER A 96 -11.14 9.42 -0.22
N PRO A 97 -11.91 8.89 -1.18
CA PRO A 97 -12.43 9.67 -2.31
C PRO A 97 -13.31 10.86 -1.89
N ARG A 98 -13.74 10.91 -0.62
CA ARG A 98 -14.55 12.00 -0.05
C ARG A 98 -13.71 13.15 0.53
N GLY A 99 -12.39 13.07 0.44
CA GLY A 99 -11.45 14.09 0.97
C GLY A 99 -10.96 13.80 2.40
N GLY A 100 -10.08 14.69 2.87
CA GLY A 100 -9.38 14.60 4.16
C GLY A 100 -8.07 13.81 4.14
N ASP A 101 -7.59 13.40 2.97
CA ASP A 101 -6.35 12.62 2.85
C ASP A 101 -5.10 13.46 3.16
N GLU A 102 -5.10 14.76 2.82
CA GLU A 102 -4.02 15.70 3.14
C GLU A 102 -3.87 15.88 4.65
N GLU A 103 -4.97 16.12 5.36
CA GLU A 103 -5.02 16.21 6.83
C GLU A 103 -4.59 14.89 7.50
N SER A 104 -5.13 13.78 7.01
CA SER A 104 -4.77 12.44 7.50
C SER A 104 -3.27 12.15 7.34
N ALA A 105 -2.70 12.52 6.19
CA ALA A 105 -1.28 12.36 5.91
C ALA A 105 -0.44 13.29 6.81
N ALA A 106 -0.85 14.54 7.00
CA ALA A 106 -0.16 15.49 7.88
C ALA A 106 -0.10 14.98 9.33
N HIS A 107 -1.22 14.47 9.85
CA HIS A 107 -1.25 13.86 11.19
C HIS A 107 -0.37 12.61 11.29
N LEU A 108 -0.43 11.73 10.30
CA LEU A 108 0.39 10.52 10.25
C LEU A 108 1.88 10.86 10.20
N ILE A 109 2.28 11.81 9.37
CA ILE A 109 3.67 12.29 9.25
C ILE A 109 4.13 12.88 10.58
N ALA A 110 3.32 13.75 11.20
CA ALA A 110 3.69 14.37 12.47
C ALA A 110 3.88 13.33 13.58
N ALA A 111 3.00 12.32 13.66
CA ALA A 111 3.11 11.23 14.63
C ALA A 111 4.34 10.34 14.34
N ALA A 112 4.53 9.95 13.08
CA ALA A 112 5.67 9.13 12.65
C ALA A 112 7.01 9.80 12.96
N ARG A 113 7.12 11.12 12.77
CA ARG A 113 8.31 11.90 13.14
C ARG A 113 8.57 11.90 14.65
N ARG A 114 7.52 12.05 15.47
CA ARG A 114 7.66 11.99 16.94
C ARG A 114 8.11 10.61 17.42
N ALA A 115 7.71 9.57 16.71
CA ALA A 115 8.03 8.18 17.03
C ALA A 115 9.33 7.67 16.38
N ASP A 116 10.07 8.53 15.68
CA ASP A 116 11.32 8.19 14.98
C ASP A 116 11.17 7.04 13.95
N VAL A 117 10.02 7.01 13.25
CA VAL A 117 9.77 6.04 12.17
C VAL A 117 10.81 6.25 11.07
N GLY A 118 11.55 5.19 10.72
CA GLY A 118 12.62 5.26 9.71
C GLY A 118 12.09 5.30 8.26
N HIS A 119 10.89 4.77 8.01
CA HIS A 119 10.37 4.62 6.66
C HIS A 119 8.85 4.79 6.53
N LEU A 120 8.43 5.64 5.58
CA LEU A 120 7.03 5.80 5.17
C LEU A 120 6.85 5.39 3.70
N VAL A 121 6.14 4.28 3.48
CA VAL A 121 5.76 3.79 2.14
C VAL A 121 4.35 4.25 1.79
N TYR A 122 4.19 4.86 0.62
CA TYR A 122 2.91 5.38 0.15
C TYR A 122 2.51 4.80 -1.20
N ILE A 123 1.23 4.42 -1.30
CA ILE A 123 0.60 4.00 -2.55
C ILE A 123 -0.17 5.16 -3.19
N SER A 124 0.27 5.51 -4.38
CA SER A 124 -0.29 6.57 -5.22
C SER A 124 -0.71 6.01 -6.58
N ILE A 125 -1.14 6.89 -7.49
CA ILE A 125 -1.76 6.55 -8.76
C ILE A 125 -0.91 7.10 -9.91
N VAL A 126 -0.75 6.32 -10.96
CA VAL A 126 -0.08 6.78 -12.18
C VAL A 126 -0.85 7.97 -12.75
N GLY A 127 -0.13 9.08 -13.00
CA GLY A 127 -0.71 10.26 -13.61
C GLY A 127 -1.38 11.26 -12.68
N VAL A 128 -1.18 11.15 -11.36
CA VAL A 128 -1.73 12.12 -10.37
C VAL A 128 -1.31 13.56 -10.62
N ASP A 129 -0.20 13.75 -11.31
CA ASP A 129 0.39 15.01 -11.76
C ASP A 129 0.04 15.39 -13.21
N ARG A 130 -0.61 14.50 -13.97
CA ARG A 130 -0.91 14.68 -15.41
C ARG A 130 -2.40 14.84 -15.70
N VAL A 131 -3.27 14.15 -14.95
CA VAL A 131 -4.72 14.19 -15.17
C VAL A 131 -5.36 15.12 -14.14
N PRO A 132 -5.97 16.26 -14.55
CA PRO A 132 -6.53 17.25 -13.63
C PRO A 132 -7.90 16.80 -13.10
N LEU A 133 -7.86 15.80 -12.23
CA LEU A 133 -8.99 15.27 -11.48
C LEU A 133 -8.77 15.59 -10.00
N GLY A 134 -9.75 16.15 -9.30
CA GLY A 134 -9.56 16.59 -7.89
C GLY A 134 -9.00 15.51 -6.97
N TYR A 135 -9.44 14.24 -7.12
CA TYR A 135 -8.87 13.14 -6.34
C TYR A 135 -7.38 12.87 -6.65
N TYR A 136 -6.95 13.08 -7.90
CA TYR A 136 -5.54 12.98 -8.30
C TYR A 136 -4.72 14.15 -7.76
N GLU A 137 -5.29 15.35 -7.76
CA GLU A 137 -4.68 16.54 -7.16
C GLU A 137 -4.43 16.33 -5.66
N THR A 138 -5.40 15.78 -4.92
CA THR A 138 -5.23 15.40 -3.50
C THR A 138 -4.16 14.31 -3.32
N LYS A 139 -4.16 13.25 -4.14
CA LYS A 139 -3.11 12.21 -4.08
C LYS A 139 -1.71 12.80 -4.31
N HIS A 140 -1.58 13.70 -5.28
CA HIS A 140 -0.32 14.39 -5.58
C HIS A 140 0.08 15.36 -4.45
N ALA A 141 -0.87 16.03 -3.81
CA ALA A 141 -0.59 16.85 -2.62
C ALA A 141 -0.05 16.01 -1.46
N VAL A 142 -0.62 14.82 -1.23
CA VAL A 142 -0.10 13.88 -0.22
C VAL A 142 1.31 13.38 -0.57
N GLU A 143 1.60 13.10 -1.84
CA GLU A 143 2.99 12.76 -2.25
C GLU A 143 3.96 13.86 -1.82
N LYS A 144 3.65 15.13 -2.10
CA LYS A 144 4.50 16.26 -1.71
C LYS A 144 4.69 16.38 -0.21
N LEU A 145 3.62 16.22 0.58
CA LEU A 145 3.71 16.23 2.04
C LEU A 145 4.67 15.14 2.56
N ILE A 146 4.65 13.96 1.94
CA ILE A 146 5.53 12.85 2.30
C ILE A 146 6.97 13.14 1.88
N GLU A 147 7.18 13.67 0.67
CA GLU A 147 8.51 14.05 0.17
C GLU A 147 9.18 15.13 1.04
N GLU A 148 8.39 16.09 1.54
CA GLU A 148 8.82 17.21 2.39
C GLU A 148 8.85 16.84 3.89
N SER A 149 8.44 15.63 4.28
CA SER A 149 8.26 15.23 5.67
C SER A 149 9.55 15.17 6.49
N GLY A 150 10.69 14.98 5.84
CA GLY A 150 11.97 14.68 6.49
C GLY A 150 12.11 13.23 6.99
N LEU A 151 11.11 12.36 6.77
CA LEU A 151 11.21 10.92 7.00
C LEU A 151 11.90 10.24 5.81
N GLY A 152 12.49 9.06 6.03
CA GLY A 152 12.78 8.16 4.91
C GLY A 152 11.47 7.78 4.23
N TRP A 153 11.36 7.93 2.91
CA TRP A 153 10.09 7.68 2.22
C TRP A 153 10.24 6.85 0.94
N THR A 154 9.13 6.24 0.54
CA THR A 154 9.00 5.57 -0.75
C THR A 154 7.60 5.74 -1.32
N VAL A 155 7.49 6.24 -2.55
CA VAL A 155 6.21 6.38 -3.25
C VAL A 155 6.16 5.42 -4.42
N LEU A 156 5.16 4.56 -4.44
CA LEU A 156 4.82 3.70 -5.56
C LEU A 156 3.54 4.22 -6.22
N ARG A 157 3.59 4.54 -7.52
CA ARG A 157 2.39 4.82 -8.33
C ARG A 157 1.95 3.57 -9.07
N THR A 158 0.66 3.26 -9.02
CA THR A 158 0.06 2.12 -9.73
C THR A 158 -1.05 2.57 -10.68
N THR A 159 -1.32 1.77 -11.71
CA THR A 159 -2.57 1.93 -12.49
C THR A 159 -3.76 1.40 -11.69
N GLN A 160 -4.97 1.53 -12.27
CA GLN A 160 -6.23 1.29 -11.60
C GLN A 160 -6.38 -0.19 -11.24
N PHE A 161 -6.87 -0.49 -10.04
CA PHE A 161 -7.07 -1.89 -9.63
C PHE A 161 -8.22 -2.55 -10.40
N HIS A 162 -8.08 -3.86 -10.67
CA HIS A 162 -9.16 -4.67 -11.23
C HIS A 162 -10.46 -4.55 -10.43
N ASP A 163 -10.38 -4.57 -9.09
CA ASP A 163 -11.52 -4.39 -8.17
C ASP A 163 -12.25 -3.05 -8.35
N LEU A 164 -11.51 -1.97 -8.59
CA LEU A 164 -12.08 -0.64 -8.82
C LEU A 164 -12.88 -0.64 -10.13
N LEU A 165 -12.31 -1.17 -11.21
CA LEU A 165 -12.97 -1.30 -12.50
C LEU A 165 -14.22 -2.18 -12.41
N ALA A 166 -14.15 -3.31 -11.72
CA ALA A 166 -15.31 -4.18 -11.49
C ALA A 166 -16.43 -3.46 -10.72
N THR A 167 -16.08 -2.65 -9.71
CA THR A 167 -17.04 -1.83 -8.95
C THR A 167 -17.70 -0.77 -9.83
N VAL A 168 -16.90 -0.06 -10.63
CA VAL A 168 -17.38 0.95 -11.58
C VAL A 168 -18.34 0.31 -12.60
N PHE A 169 -17.96 -0.81 -13.20
CA PHE A 169 -18.82 -1.51 -14.17
C PHE A 169 -20.07 -2.11 -13.53
N GLN A 170 -19.98 -2.57 -12.28
CA GLN A 170 -21.17 -2.98 -11.53
C GLN A 170 -22.16 -1.83 -11.40
N ALA A 171 -21.70 -0.63 -11.03
CA ALA A 171 -22.54 0.55 -10.92
C ALA A 171 -23.13 0.98 -12.27
N LEU A 172 -22.29 1.06 -13.31
CA LEU A 172 -22.68 1.46 -14.66
C LEU A 172 -23.60 0.45 -15.36
N SER A 173 -23.65 -0.81 -14.89
CA SER A 173 -24.55 -1.84 -15.42
C SER A 173 -25.92 -1.91 -14.74
N LYS A 174 -26.17 -1.08 -13.71
CA LYS A 174 -27.49 -1.00 -13.05
C LYS A 174 -28.59 -0.43 -13.97
N PRO A 175 -28.36 0.69 -14.71
CA PRO A 175 -29.33 1.19 -15.69
C PRO A 175 -29.51 0.22 -16.88
N PRO A 176 -30.56 0.39 -17.71
CA PRO A 176 -30.82 -0.49 -18.86
C PRO A 176 -29.75 -0.39 -19.97
N VAL A 177 -29.04 0.75 -20.06
CA VAL A 177 -27.95 1.00 -20.99
C VAL A 177 -26.72 1.45 -20.21
N MET A 178 -25.55 0.90 -20.56
CA MET A 178 -24.27 1.25 -19.96
C MET A 178 -23.62 2.38 -20.77
N LEU A 179 -23.54 3.57 -20.17
CA LEU A 179 -22.90 4.74 -20.79
C LEU A 179 -21.44 4.83 -20.36
N LEU A 180 -20.52 4.89 -21.32
CA LEU A 180 -19.08 4.90 -21.09
C LEU A 180 -18.40 6.12 -21.73
N PRO A 181 -17.30 6.64 -21.19
CA PRO A 181 -16.51 7.66 -21.85
C PRO A 181 -15.89 7.13 -23.16
N ALA A 182 -16.15 7.83 -24.26
CA ALA A 182 -15.55 7.52 -25.56
C ALA A 182 -14.05 7.84 -25.58
N GLY A 183 -13.26 6.97 -26.23
CA GLY A 183 -11.82 7.17 -26.45
C GLY A 183 -10.93 6.98 -25.23
N VAL A 184 -11.47 6.55 -24.08
CA VAL A 184 -10.68 6.26 -22.87
C VAL A 184 -10.19 4.82 -22.90
N ARG A 185 -8.93 4.63 -22.50
CA ARG A 185 -8.27 3.35 -22.29
C ARG A 185 -7.83 3.26 -20.84
N ASP A 186 -7.82 2.08 -20.26
CA ASP A 186 -7.32 1.78 -18.91
C ASP A 186 -6.26 0.66 -18.99
N GLN A 187 -5.46 0.53 -17.93
CA GLN A 187 -4.43 -0.50 -17.81
C GLN A 187 -4.52 -1.19 -16.44
N PRO A 188 -5.58 -1.96 -16.17
CA PRO A 188 -5.88 -2.35 -14.80
C PRO A 188 -4.91 -3.42 -14.26
N ILE A 189 -4.61 -3.35 -12.96
CA ILE A 189 -3.60 -4.17 -12.28
C ILE A 189 -4.20 -4.99 -11.11
N GLU A 190 -3.60 -6.15 -10.84
CA GLU A 190 -3.98 -7.04 -9.74
C GLU A 190 -3.47 -6.52 -8.39
N VAL A 191 -4.38 -6.41 -7.42
CA VAL A 191 -4.10 -5.85 -6.09
C VAL A 191 -3.11 -6.73 -5.32
N ALA A 192 -3.17 -8.06 -5.48
CA ALA A 192 -2.23 -8.96 -4.82
C ALA A 192 -0.78 -8.75 -5.30
N GLU A 193 -0.57 -8.39 -6.57
CA GLU A 193 0.76 -8.08 -7.11
C GLU A 193 1.29 -6.76 -6.55
N VAL A 194 0.42 -5.74 -6.43
CA VAL A 194 0.75 -4.47 -5.80
C VAL A 194 1.06 -4.65 -4.31
N ALA A 195 0.28 -5.48 -3.61
CA ALA A 195 0.50 -5.78 -2.20
C ALA A 195 1.87 -6.44 -1.96
N ALA A 196 2.25 -7.39 -2.82
CA ALA A 196 3.58 -8.01 -2.78
C ALA A 196 4.70 -6.97 -2.98
N ARG A 197 4.53 -6.05 -3.95
CA ARG A 197 5.51 -4.98 -4.16
C ARG A 197 5.60 -4.02 -2.97
N LEU A 198 4.48 -3.67 -2.35
CA LEU A 198 4.49 -2.80 -1.17
C LEU A 198 5.14 -3.46 0.04
N ALA A 199 4.94 -4.77 0.24
CA ALA A 199 5.62 -5.52 1.30
C ALA A 199 7.14 -5.55 1.11
N GLU A 200 7.60 -5.78 -0.12
CA GLU A 200 9.04 -5.70 -0.48
C GLU A 200 9.60 -4.30 -0.23
N LEU A 201 8.87 -3.26 -0.63
CA LEU A 201 9.30 -1.87 -0.41
C LEU A 201 9.34 -1.52 1.09
N ALA A 202 8.39 -1.99 1.88
CA ALA A 202 8.32 -1.74 3.33
C ALA A 202 9.43 -2.43 4.14
N THR A 203 10.17 -3.34 3.53
CA THR A 203 11.27 -4.09 4.16
C THR A 203 12.62 -3.74 3.54
N SER A 204 12.62 -2.80 2.60
CA SER A 204 13.80 -2.25 1.93
C SER A 204 14.15 -0.88 2.49
N ALA A 205 15.36 -0.40 2.22
CA ALA A 205 15.71 0.99 2.53
C ALA A 205 14.81 1.98 1.77
N PRO A 206 14.52 3.16 2.34
CA PRO A 206 13.80 4.23 1.65
C PRO A 206 14.41 4.56 0.28
N ALA A 207 13.59 4.50 -0.78
CA ALA A 207 14.03 4.58 -2.17
C ALA A 207 13.49 5.81 -2.94
N GLY A 208 12.80 6.74 -2.27
CA GLY A 208 12.14 7.86 -2.93
C GLY A 208 11.02 7.40 -3.87
N ARG A 209 10.83 8.09 -5.00
CA ARG A 209 9.80 7.71 -5.98
C ARG A 209 10.31 6.55 -6.84
N VAL A 210 9.76 5.36 -6.63
CA VAL A 210 10.11 4.17 -7.41
C VAL A 210 9.35 4.13 -8.74
N PRO A 211 9.82 3.34 -9.72
CA PRO A 211 9.14 3.25 -11.01
C PRO A 211 7.68 2.79 -10.89
N ASP A 212 6.83 3.40 -11.71
CA ASP A 212 5.40 3.08 -11.80
C ASP A 212 5.15 1.59 -12.10
N MET A 213 4.08 1.04 -11.55
CA MET A 213 3.66 -0.34 -11.74
C MET A 213 2.33 -0.39 -12.50
N GLY A 214 2.39 -0.83 -13.76
CA GLY A 214 1.22 -0.96 -14.63
C GLY A 214 0.74 -2.40 -14.75
N GLY A 215 -0.57 -2.55 -14.97
CA GLY A 215 -1.19 -3.82 -15.35
C GLY A 215 -0.63 -4.39 -16.67
N PRO A 216 -0.92 -5.66 -16.98
CA PRO A 216 -0.31 -6.36 -18.11
C PRO A 216 -0.73 -5.78 -19.48
N GLU A 217 -1.90 -5.16 -19.58
CA GLU A 217 -2.51 -4.79 -20.86
C GLU A 217 -3.17 -3.41 -20.81
N VAL A 218 -2.98 -2.61 -21.87
CA VAL A 218 -3.76 -1.39 -22.10
C VAL A 218 -4.97 -1.73 -22.95
N ARG A 219 -6.17 -1.42 -22.48
CA ARG A 219 -7.43 -1.79 -23.15
C ARG A 219 -8.41 -0.63 -23.17
N THR A 220 -9.30 -0.60 -24.16
CA THR A 220 -10.37 0.40 -24.19
C THR A 220 -11.35 0.15 -23.05
N PHE A 221 -11.91 1.23 -22.51
CA PHE A 221 -12.89 1.13 -21.42
C PHE A 221 -14.13 0.31 -21.84
N ASP A 222 -14.55 0.42 -23.11
CA ASP A 222 -15.59 -0.43 -23.72
C ASP A 222 -15.23 -1.92 -23.72
N SER A 223 -14.00 -2.29 -24.09
CA SER A 223 -13.56 -3.68 -24.11
C SER A 223 -13.60 -4.30 -22.70
N LEU A 224 -13.12 -3.55 -21.69
CA LEU A 224 -13.15 -3.97 -20.29
C LEU A 224 -14.60 -4.10 -19.78
N ALA A 225 -15.48 -3.16 -20.10
CA ALA A 225 -16.89 -3.23 -19.74
C ALA A 225 -17.59 -4.45 -20.35
N ARG A 226 -17.30 -4.78 -21.62
CA ARG A 226 -17.82 -5.99 -22.28
C ARG A 226 -17.31 -7.27 -21.63
N ALA A 227 -16.03 -7.31 -21.25
CA ALA A 227 -15.47 -8.44 -20.50
C ALA A 227 -16.21 -8.64 -19.16
N TYR A 228 -16.47 -7.55 -18.42
CA TYR A 228 -17.25 -7.58 -17.19
C TYR A 228 -18.69 -8.09 -17.41
N LEU A 229 -19.41 -7.58 -18.41
CA LEU A 229 -20.77 -8.01 -18.73
C LEU A 229 -20.84 -9.50 -19.08
N LYS A 230 -19.86 -9.99 -19.85
CA LYS A 230 -19.71 -11.41 -20.19
C LYS A 230 -19.50 -12.26 -18.94
N ALA A 231 -18.55 -11.88 -18.08
CA ALA A 231 -18.23 -12.62 -16.86
C ALA A 231 -19.39 -12.67 -15.85
N THR A 232 -20.21 -11.61 -15.80
CA THR A 232 -21.37 -11.51 -14.89
C THR A 232 -22.69 -11.97 -15.51
N ALA A 233 -22.66 -12.53 -16.72
CA ALA A 233 -23.84 -12.94 -17.50
C ALA A 233 -24.92 -11.84 -17.65
N ARG A 234 -24.52 -10.56 -17.64
CA ARG A 234 -25.41 -9.41 -17.78
C ARG A 234 -25.56 -9.01 -19.25
N ARG A 235 -26.79 -8.76 -19.68
CA ARG A 235 -27.09 -8.23 -21.01
C ARG A 235 -27.45 -6.75 -20.90
N ARG A 236 -26.49 -5.88 -21.24
CA ARG A 236 -26.65 -4.43 -21.29
C ARG A 236 -26.04 -3.89 -22.59
N PRO A 237 -26.78 -3.13 -23.40
CA PRO A 237 -26.17 -2.36 -24.49
C PRO A 237 -25.12 -1.41 -23.93
N VAL A 238 -24.00 -1.31 -24.62
CA VAL A 238 -22.91 -0.38 -24.26
C VAL A 238 -22.88 0.73 -25.30
N LEU A 239 -23.00 1.97 -24.84
CA LEU A 239 -22.90 3.17 -25.65
C LEU A 239 -21.77 4.05 -25.12
N THR A 240 -20.84 4.40 -26.00
CA THR A 240 -19.78 5.34 -25.67
C THR A 240 -20.23 6.76 -25.99
N VAL A 241 -20.05 7.68 -25.04
CA VAL A 241 -20.40 9.09 -25.18
C VAL A 241 -19.15 9.97 -25.04
N PRO A 242 -18.98 11.01 -25.88
CA PRO A 242 -17.86 11.93 -25.74
C PRO A 242 -18.07 12.79 -24.49
N LEU A 243 -17.17 12.66 -23.52
CA LEU A 243 -17.18 13.50 -22.32
C LEU A 243 -16.19 14.65 -22.46
N ALA A 244 -16.66 15.86 -22.17
CA ALA A 244 -15.89 17.10 -22.22
C ALA A 244 -15.13 17.36 -20.90
N GLY A 245 -14.20 18.31 -20.93
CA GLY A 245 -13.42 18.72 -19.75
C GLY A 245 -11.98 18.21 -19.76
N ARG A 246 -11.11 18.92 -19.01
CA ARG A 246 -9.67 18.67 -19.00
C ARG A 246 -9.30 17.29 -18.46
N ALA A 247 -10.02 16.79 -17.44
CA ALA A 247 -9.81 15.45 -16.90
C ALA A 247 -10.01 14.37 -17.97
N TYR A 248 -11.14 14.40 -18.69
CA TYR A 248 -11.42 13.42 -19.75
C TYR A 248 -10.48 13.56 -20.95
N ARG A 249 -9.98 14.77 -21.24
CA ARG A 249 -8.88 14.94 -22.21
C ARG A 249 -7.63 14.19 -21.75
N GLY A 250 -7.19 14.40 -20.51
CA GLY A 250 -6.03 13.71 -19.94
C GLY A 250 -6.20 12.18 -19.89
N PHE A 251 -7.40 11.69 -19.60
CA PHE A 251 -7.69 10.25 -19.69
C PHE A 251 -7.57 9.71 -21.11
N ARG A 252 -8.13 10.40 -22.13
CA ARG A 252 -8.00 9.99 -23.54
C ARG A 252 -6.56 10.00 -24.03
N GLU A 253 -5.77 10.97 -23.58
CA GLU A 253 -4.33 11.07 -23.88
C GLU A 253 -3.51 9.98 -23.17
N GLY A 254 -4.11 9.21 -22.26
CA GLY A 254 -3.44 8.12 -21.56
C GLY A 254 -2.62 8.58 -20.36
N GLY A 255 -2.90 9.75 -19.79
CA GLY A 255 -2.15 10.32 -18.67
C GLY A 255 -2.16 9.46 -17.39
N HIS A 256 -3.05 8.48 -17.30
CA HIS A 256 -3.22 7.54 -16.19
C HIS A 256 -2.67 6.13 -16.49
N LEU A 257 -1.96 5.98 -17.61
CA LEU A 257 -1.38 4.73 -18.09
C LEU A 257 0.15 4.76 -17.95
N THR A 258 0.75 3.57 -17.94
CA THR A 258 2.20 3.34 -17.99
C THR A 258 2.52 2.20 -18.98
N PRO A 259 2.31 2.41 -20.30
CA PRO A 259 2.40 1.34 -21.30
C PRO A 259 3.83 0.79 -21.46
N THR A 260 4.85 1.55 -21.06
CA THR A 260 6.25 1.13 -21.11
C THR A 260 6.66 0.32 -19.87
N ARG A 261 5.77 0.14 -18.88
CA ARG A 261 6.04 -0.58 -17.64
C ARG A 261 4.90 -1.49 -17.20
N THR A 262 4.52 -2.41 -18.09
CA THR A 262 3.57 -3.51 -17.88
C THR A 262 4.21 -4.65 -17.08
N VAL A 263 4.36 -4.45 -15.77
CA VAL A 263 5.01 -5.44 -14.88
C VAL A 263 4.01 -6.35 -14.17
N GLY A 264 2.74 -5.93 -14.09
CA GLY A 264 1.67 -6.80 -13.63
C GLY A 264 1.47 -7.97 -14.59
N LYS A 265 1.05 -9.13 -14.08
CA LYS A 265 0.98 -10.37 -14.86
C LYS A 265 -0.46 -10.80 -15.08
N ARG A 266 -1.31 -10.67 -14.06
CA ARG A 266 -2.69 -11.14 -14.10
C ARG A 266 -3.61 -10.20 -14.88
N THR A 267 -4.28 -10.74 -15.90
CA THR A 267 -5.20 -9.97 -16.76
C THR A 267 -6.54 -9.68 -16.06
N PHE A 268 -7.31 -8.75 -16.62
CA PHE A 268 -8.65 -8.46 -16.10
C PHE A 268 -9.60 -9.66 -16.27
N GLU A 269 -9.49 -10.42 -17.35
CA GLU A 269 -10.22 -11.66 -17.57
C GLU A 269 -9.92 -12.71 -16.49
N ASP A 270 -8.64 -12.90 -16.15
CA ASP A 270 -8.23 -13.84 -15.08
C ASP A 270 -8.82 -13.43 -13.72
N PHE A 271 -8.84 -12.13 -13.43
CA PHE A 271 -9.49 -11.57 -12.25
C PHE A 271 -11.00 -11.87 -12.25
N LEU A 272 -11.69 -11.53 -13.34
CA LEU A 272 -13.14 -11.72 -13.48
C LEU A 272 -13.52 -13.20 -13.36
N ALA A 273 -12.72 -14.10 -13.94
CA ALA A 273 -12.95 -15.53 -13.91
C ALA A 273 -12.95 -16.07 -12.48
N THR A 274 -12.04 -15.65 -11.60
CA THR A 274 -12.06 -16.12 -10.21
C THR A 274 -13.10 -15.40 -9.36
N HIS A 275 -13.31 -14.10 -9.60
CA HIS A 275 -14.14 -13.25 -8.74
C HIS A 275 -15.64 -13.55 -8.89
N PHE A 276 -16.08 -13.97 -10.08
CA PHE A 276 -17.51 -14.22 -10.37
C PHE A 276 -17.87 -15.71 -10.57
N ARG A 277 -16.91 -16.64 -10.42
CA ARG A 277 -17.14 -18.10 -10.55
C ARG A 277 -18.13 -18.70 -9.55
N GLY A 278 -18.53 -17.97 -8.50
CA GLY A 278 -19.51 -18.42 -7.49
C GLY A 278 -20.99 -18.09 -7.77
N GLY A 279 -21.32 -17.36 -8.84
CA GLY A 279 -22.70 -16.89 -9.10
C GLY A 279 -23.57 -17.81 -9.95
N GLY A 280 -23.03 -18.94 -10.44
CA GLY A 280 -23.73 -19.87 -11.31
C GLY A 280 -24.51 -20.92 -10.53
N ARG A 281 -25.85 -20.78 -10.49
CA ARG A 281 -26.86 -21.78 -10.08
C ARG A 281 -26.89 -22.16 -8.59
N ARG A 282 -27.75 -21.48 -7.84
CA ARG A 282 -28.70 -22.19 -6.97
C ARG A 282 -30.07 -22.09 -7.65
N GLY A 283 -30.78 -23.23 -7.64
CA GLY A 283 -31.98 -23.52 -8.42
C GLY A 283 -33.13 -22.53 -8.26
#